data_AF-A0A357AXQ2-F1
#
_entry.id   AF-A0A357AXQ2-F1
#
_cell.length_a   1.000
_cell.length_b   1.000
_cell.length_c   1.000
_cell.angle_alpha   90.00
_cell.angle_beta   90.00
_cell.angle_gamma   90.00
#
_symmetry.space_group_name_H-M   'P 1'
#
loop_
_entity.id
_entity.type
_entity.pdbx_description
1 polymer ?
#
loop_
_entity_poly.entity_id
_entity_poly.type
_entity_poly.pdbx_seq_one_letter_code
_entity_poly.pdbx_strand_id
1 'polypeptide(L)' 'MSKITDIVTALARPVAEACGCEIWDVEYVKESGGWYLRIYLDKAGGVSIEDCEAVSRALDPVLDDADPIPGSYIF' A
#
# COMPACT_ATOMS: atom_id res chain seq x y z
N MET A 1 2.78 -19.71 -5.19
CA MET A 1 2.30 -18.45 -5.82
C MET A 1 2.21 -17.43 -4.70
N SER A 2 3.05 -16.40 -4.72
CA SER A 2 2.92 -15.31 -3.75
C SER A 2 1.62 -14.57 -4.03
N LYS A 3 0.85 -14.27 -2.99
CA LYS A 3 -0.37 -13.47 -3.14
C LYS A 3 0.05 -12.04 -3.51
N ILE A 4 -0.77 -11.34 -4.30
CA ILE A 4 -0.54 -9.91 -4.65
C ILE A 4 -0.22 -9.09 -3.38
N THR A 5 -0.94 -9.37 -2.31
CA THR A 5 -0.74 -8.76 -0.98
C THR A 5 0.67 -8.95 -0.44
N ASP A 6 1.30 -10.12 -0.63
CA ASP A 6 2.68 -10.37 -0.17
C ASP A 6 3.69 -9.52 -0.95
N ILE A 7 3.48 -9.39 -2.26
CA ILE A 7 4.35 -8.60 -3.15
C ILE A 7 4.23 -7.12 -2.79
N VAL A 8 3.00 -6.61 -2.71
CA VAL A 8 2.74 -5.21 -2.33
C VAL A 8 3.25 -4.92 -0.93
N THR A 9 3.09 -5.83 0.03
CA THR A 9 3.64 -5.66 1.38
C THR A 9 5.17 -5.51 1.34
N ALA A 10 5.87 -6.32 0.55
CA ALA A 10 7.31 -6.25 0.41
C ALA A 10 7.79 -4.93 -0.22
N LEU A 11 7.03 -4.39 -1.18
CA LEU A 11 7.31 -3.10 -1.82
C LEU A 11 6.98 -1.91 -0.90
N ALA A 12 5.85 -1.97 -0.19
CA ALA A 12 5.34 -0.89 0.64
C ALA A 12 6.13 -0.72 1.94
N ARG A 13 6.67 -1.81 2.50
CA ARG A 13 7.41 -1.80 3.77
C ARG A 13 8.58 -0.81 3.81
N PRO A 14 9.57 -0.85 2.90
CA PRO A 14 10.68 0.11 2.93
C PRO A 14 10.20 1.56 2.70
N VAL A 15 9.10 1.77 1.97
CA VAL A 15 8.54 3.11 1.74
C VAL A 15 7.89 3.65 3.01
N ALA A 16 7.05 2.85 3.67
CA ALA A 16 6.42 3.22 4.94
C ALA A 16 7.47 3.49 6.02
N GLU A 17 8.49 2.64 6.14
CA GLU A 17 9.59 2.81 7.10
C GLU A 17 10.35 4.13 6.86
N ALA A 18 10.61 4.49 5.60
CA ALA A 18 11.24 5.77 5.25
C ALA A 18 10.36 6.99 5.60
N CYS A 19 9.05 6.82 5.61
CA CYS A 19 8.08 7.82 6.06
C CYS A 19 7.79 7.76 7.58
N GLY A 20 8.48 6.88 8.33
CA GLY A 20 8.29 6.73 9.77
C GLY A 20 6.98 6.04 10.17
N CYS A 21 6.43 5.21 9.28
CA CYS A 21 5.27 4.36 9.50
C CYS A 21 5.64 2.87 9.34
N GLU A 22 4.76 2.00 9.81
CA GLU A 22 4.85 0.56 9.62
C GLU A 22 3.66 0.07 8.78
N ILE A 23 3.86 -0.99 7.99
CA ILE A 23 2.75 -1.67 7.31
C ILE A 23 2.09 -2.62 8.29
N TRP A 24 0.84 -2.33 8.63
CA TRP A 24 0.01 -3.20 9.46
C TRP A 24 -0.55 -4.38 8.65
N ASP A 25 -1.17 -4.08 7.50
CA ASP A 25 -1.76 -5.09 6.62
C ASP A 25 -1.92 -4.57 5.18
N VAL A 26 -2.08 -5.48 4.22
CA VAL A 26 -2.37 -5.17 2.83
C VAL A 26 -3.50 -6.06 2.33
N GLU A 27 -4.54 -5.45 1.81
CA GLU A 27 -5.69 -6.13 1.23
C GLU A 27 -5.84 -5.82 -0.25
N TYR A 28 -6.18 -6.84 -1.03
CA TYR A 28 -6.63 -6.68 -2.41
C TYR A 28 -8.03 -7.31 -2.55
N VAL A 29 -9.05 -6.45 -2.57
CA VAL A 29 -10.47 -6.86 -2.43
C VAL A 29 -11.34 -6.27 -3.53
N LYS A 30 -12.44 -6.96 -3.84
CA LYS A 30 -13.44 -6.50 -4.80
C LYS A 30 -14.67 -5.98 -4.07
N GLU A 31 -14.98 -4.70 -4.24
CA GLU A 31 -16.11 -4.02 -3.59
C GLU A 31 -16.82 -3.09 -4.58
N SER A 32 -18.16 -3.04 -4.53
CA SER A 32 -18.98 -2.16 -5.38
C SER A 32 -18.67 -2.21 -6.88
N GLY A 33 -18.18 -3.35 -7.38
CA GLY A 33 -17.79 -3.55 -8.78
C GLY A 33 -16.36 -3.16 -9.14
N GLY A 34 -15.60 -2.54 -8.23
CA GLY A 34 -14.19 -2.18 -8.41
C GLY A 34 -13.23 -3.07 -7.61
N TRP A 35 -11.96 -3.06 -7.99
CA TRP A 35 -10.87 -3.65 -7.22
C TRP A 35 -10.19 -2.56 -6.40
N TYR A 36 -9.90 -2.84 -5.14
CA TYR A 36 -9.24 -1.92 -4.21
C TYR A 36 -7.98 -2.57 -3.65
N LEU A 37 -6.88 -1.82 -3.70
CA LEU A 37 -5.65 -2.13 -2.98
C LEU A 37 -5.63 -1.24 -1.73
N ARG A 38 -5.81 -1.83 -0.55
CA ARG A 38 -5.77 -1.11 0.72
C ARG A 38 -4.48 -1.42 1.44
N ILE A 39 -3.82 -0.37 1.90
CA ILE A 39 -2.61 -0.47 2.69
C ILE A 39 -2.89 0.18 4.03
N TYR A 40 -2.81 -0.63 5.08
CA TYR A 40 -3.03 -0.19 6.45
C TYR A 40 -1.69 0.19 7.06
N LEU A 41 -1.62 1.41 7.59
CA LEU A 41 -0.45 1.95 8.26
C LEU A 41 -0.65 1.90 9.78
N ASP A 42 0.44 1.66 10.49
CA ASP A 42 0.53 1.88 11.93
C ASP A 42 1.75 2.75 12.25
N LYS A 43 1.70 3.43 13.40
CA LYS A 43 2.78 4.29 13.88
C LYS A 43 2.60 4.53 15.37
N ALA A 44 3.71 4.48 16.11
CA ALA A 44 3.71 4.87 17.52
C ALA A 44 3.25 6.34 17.67
N GLY A 45 2.12 6.55 18.36
CA GLY A 45 1.49 7.85 18.52
C GLY A 45 0.31 8.12 17.57
N GLY A 46 -0.02 7.16 16.69
CA GLY A 46 -1.10 7.25 15.72
C GLY A 46 -0.63 7.71 14.35
N VAL A 47 -1.39 7.33 13.33
CA VAL A 47 -1.18 7.72 11.94
C VAL A 47 -2.04 8.95 11.63
N SER A 48 -1.41 10.02 11.12
CA SER A 48 -2.13 11.21 10.66
C SER A 48 -2.51 11.12 9.17
N ILE A 49 -3.32 12.07 8.70
CA ILE A 49 -3.66 12.12 7.26
C ILE A 49 -2.43 12.48 6.41
N GLU A 50 -1.51 13.29 6.96
CA GLU A 50 -0.25 13.64 6.32
C GLU A 50 0.70 12.44 6.20
N ASP A 51 0.70 11.54 7.19
CA ASP A 51 1.45 10.29 7.12
C ASP A 51 0.93 9.40 5.97
N CYS A 52 -0.40 9.25 5.86
CA CYS A 52 -1.03 8.51 4.76
C CYS A 52 -0.70 9.13 3.39
N GLU A 53 -0.77 10.45 3.28
CA GLU A 53 -0.43 11.16 2.04
C GLU A 53 1.04 10.99 1.66
N ALA A 54 1.95 11.10 2.62
CA ALA A 54 3.38 10.93 2.39
C ALA A 54 3.72 9.52 1.88
N VAL A 55 3.15 8.49 2.52
CA VAL A 55 3.34 7.10 2.09
C VAL A 55 2.70 6.86 0.73
N SER A 56 1.47 7.31 0.50
CA SER A 56 0.77 7.15 -0.78
C SER A 56 1.57 7.74 -1.94
N ARG A 57 2.02 8.99 -1.81
CA ARG A 57 2.83 9.68 -2.85
C ARG A 57 4.17 9.00 -3.10
N ALA A 58 4.81 8.46 -2.07
CA ALA A 58 6.10 7.79 -2.21
C ALA A 58 5.98 6.38 -2.78
N LEU A 59 4.86 5.70 -2.53
CA LEU A 59 4.61 4.32 -2.95
C LEU A 59 4.05 4.21 -4.36
N ASP A 60 3.29 5.21 -4.82
CA ASP A 60 2.70 5.28 -6.16
C ASP A 60 3.69 4.93 -7.30
N PRO A 61 4.86 5.60 -7.43
CA PRO A 61 5.82 5.26 -8.49
C PRO A 61 6.46 3.87 -8.34
N VAL A 62 6.51 3.33 -7.12
CA VAL A 62 7.06 1.98 -6.86
C VAL A 62 6.08 0.91 -7.32
N LEU A 63 4.77 1.12 -7.09
CA LEU A 63 3.73 0.22 -7.57
C LEU A 63 3.60 0.28 -9.09
N ASP A 64 3.73 1.46 -9.68
CA ASP A 64 3.71 1.66 -11.14
C ASP A 64 4.89 0.94 -11.84
N ASP A 65 6.11 1.04 -11.29
CA ASP A 65 7.29 0.38 -11.88
C ASP A 65 7.24 -1.15 -11.73
N ALA A 66 6.75 -1.64 -10.59
CA ALA A 66 6.67 -3.08 -10.31
C ALA A 66 5.46 -3.76 -10.99
N ASP A 67 4.40 -3.00 -11.30
CA ASP A 67 3.12 -3.43 -11.89
C ASP A 67 2.63 -4.82 -11.40
N PRO A 68 2.43 -5.02 -10.08
CA PRO A 68 2.09 -6.34 -9.55
C PRO A 68 0.64 -6.76 -9.81
N ILE A 69 -0.22 -5.84 -10.28
CA ILE A 69 -1.67 -6.05 -10.46
C ILE A 69 -2.03 -5.82 -11.93
N PRO A 70 -2.27 -6.87 -12.73
CA PRO A 70 -2.45 -6.78 -14.18
C PRO A 70 -3.79 -6.16 -14.64
N GLY A 71 -4.55 -5.51 -13.77
CA GLY A 71 -5.84 -4.91 -14.07
C GLY A 71 -6.11 -3.66 -13.25
N SER A 72 -7.08 -2.85 -13.66
CA SER A 72 -7.38 -1.60 -12.96
C SER A 72 -7.83 -1.84 -11.52
N TYR A 73 -7.29 -1.04 -10.62
CA TYR A 73 -7.64 -1.00 -9.21
C TYR A 73 -7.63 0.44 -8.71
N ILE A 74 -8.20 0.64 -7.52
CA ILE A 74 -8.18 1.91 -6.78
C ILE A 74 -7.19 1.73 -5.63
N PHE A 75 -6.25 2.65 -5.54
CA PHE A 75 -5.23 2.77 -4.49
C PHE A 75 -5.48 4.06 -3.70
#